data_AF-A0A835UWR1-F1
#
_entry.id   AF-A0A835UWR1-F1
#
_cell.length_a   1.000
_cell.length_b   1.000
_cell.length_c   1.000
_cell.angle_alpha   90.00
_cell.angle_beta   90.00
_cell.angle_gamma   90.00
#
_symmetry.space_group_name_H-M   'P 1'
#
loop_
_entity.id
_entity.type
_entity.pdbx_description
1 polymer ?
#
loop_
_entity_poly.entity_id
_entity_poly.type
_entity_poly.pdbx_seq_one_letter_code
_entity_poly.pdbx_strand_id
1 'polypeptide(L)'
;MPPSPVFSSTCSASSFTDPTSDVSIISNRTETPNIEIPVEIVSEEEMVLIEAALSAATAAASSRVPSRSWAALSHCRRHTTSPRSMPSLLSQSQPSDIEDSAKPLPKRSLFREFRARRGLTVTDITATEWCEKQMEYALLRGKPKRTEAMIAGSNRHVQLEDEVVERIEIQTKSIEDLWAVKFLNFIVGVNQLLFEGVTRELPVVGLVEGVWLKGVIDEVRMPIKEALNPVLLDTKTRQMGTLPSEAQKRNARLQLMCYKYLWDNLTLNSIPKDRLFSYFRLNPNHILSKDVGNYITSLRIPCKDPGGCTDILRQHM
;
A
#
# COMPACT_ATOMS: atom_id res chain seq x y z
N MET A 1 2.03 36.86 -72.29
CA MET A 1 1.94 36.00 -71.09
C MET A 1 0.54 35.40 -71.09
N PRO A 2 0.42 34.12 -71.46
CA PRO A 2 -0.85 33.47 -71.80
C PRO A 2 -1.51 32.76 -70.60
N PRO A 3 -2.81 32.41 -70.71
CA PRO A 3 -3.58 31.71 -69.67
C PRO A 3 -3.42 30.18 -69.73
N SER A 4 -3.61 29.53 -68.58
CA SER A 4 -3.57 28.08 -68.40
C SER A 4 -4.84 27.38 -68.90
N PRO A 5 -4.74 26.24 -69.62
CA PRO A 5 -5.89 25.41 -69.94
C PRO A 5 -5.97 24.14 -69.09
N VAL A 6 -7.22 23.70 -68.94
CA VAL A 6 -7.71 22.41 -68.45
C VAL A 6 -7.48 21.33 -69.52
N PHE A 7 -7.26 20.06 -69.16
CA PHE A 7 -8.01 18.89 -69.67
C PHE A 7 -7.46 17.53 -69.16
N SER A 8 -8.42 16.64 -68.93
CA SER A 8 -8.34 15.23 -68.57
C SER A 8 -7.76 14.32 -69.66
N SER A 9 -7.18 13.17 -69.28
CA SER A 9 -7.37 11.92 -70.03
C SER A 9 -7.03 10.66 -69.22
N THR A 10 -7.83 9.65 -69.51
CA THR A 10 -7.88 8.25 -69.07
C THR A 10 -6.65 7.42 -69.43
N CYS A 11 -6.35 6.37 -68.64
CA CYS A 11 -5.63 5.20 -69.14
C CYS A 11 -6.19 3.88 -68.59
N SER A 12 -6.24 2.92 -69.50
CA SER A 12 -6.95 1.65 -69.50
C SER A 12 -6.13 0.50 -68.92
N ALA A 13 -6.83 -0.58 -68.55
CA ALA A 13 -6.26 -1.84 -68.09
C ALA A 13 -5.41 -2.56 -69.17
N SER A 14 -4.32 -3.18 -68.72
CA SER A 14 -3.76 -4.36 -69.37
C SER A 14 -3.21 -5.33 -68.31
N SER A 15 -3.63 -6.58 -68.46
CA SER A 15 -3.31 -7.78 -67.70
C SER A 15 -1.87 -8.25 -67.94
N PHE A 16 -1.12 -8.64 -66.91
CA PHE A 16 -0.07 -9.67 -67.02
C PHE A 16 0.21 -10.31 -65.65
N THR A 17 0.57 -11.59 -65.74
CA THR A 17 0.61 -12.70 -64.78
C THR A 17 1.62 -12.62 -63.63
N ASP A 18 1.29 -13.31 -62.52
CA ASP A 18 2.16 -13.65 -61.37
C ASP A 18 3.53 -14.21 -61.76
N PRO A 19 4.54 -13.98 -60.90
CA PRO A 19 5.33 -15.10 -60.42
C PRO A 19 5.43 -15.11 -58.89
N THR A 20 5.01 -16.24 -58.32
CA THR A 20 5.32 -16.69 -56.97
C THR A 20 6.82 -16.62 -56.69
N SER A 21 7.22 -15.88 -55.65
CA SER A 21 8.52 -16.04 -55.01
C SER A 21 8.30 -16.14 -53.50
N ASP A 22 8.62 -17.32 -52.97
CA ASP A 22 8.66 -17.61 -51.54
C ASP A 22 9.72 -16.72 -50.87
N VAL A 23 9.28 -15.67 -50.19
CA VAL A 23 10.14 -14.89 -49.30
C VAL A 23 10.06 -15.53 -47.92
N SER A 24 10.97 -16.46 -47.65
CA SER A 24 11.23 -16.96 -46.31
C SER A 24 11.76 -15.81 -45.46
N ILE A 25 10.90 -15.25 -44.61
CA ILE A 25 11.30 -14.33 -43.55
C ILE A 25 12.13 -15.14 -42.55
N ILE A 26 13.46 -15.06 -42.67
CA ILE A 26 14.36 -15.50 -41.61
C ILE A 26 14.13 -14.56 -40.44
N SER A 27 13.24 -14.98 -39.53
CA SER A 27 13.11 -14.37 -38.22
C SER A 27 14.38 -14.74 -37.45
N ASN A 28 15.39 -13.87 -37.52
CA ASN A 28 16.46 -13.88 -36.54
C ASN A 28 15.83 -13.54 -35.18
N ARG A 29 15.40 -14.58 -34.45
CA ARG A 29 15.18 -14.51 -33.01
C ARG A 29 16.50 -14.04 -32.40
N THR A 30 16.56 -12.77 -32.06
CA THR A 30 17.53 -12.27 -31.10
C THR A 30 17.22 -13.00 -29.81
N GLU A 31 18.08 -13.97 -29.46
CA GLU A 31 18.05 -14.64 -28.17
C GLU A 31 18.14 -13.56 -27.09
N THR A 32 17.01 -13.29 -26.44
CA THR A 32 17.03 -12.51 -25.20
C THR A 32 17.93 -13.27 -24.24
N PRO A 33 19.01 -12.67 -23.72
CA PRO A 33 19.86 -13.36 -22.78
C PRO A 33 18.98 -13.84 -21.62
N ASN A 34 19.01 -15.16 -21.37
CA ASN A 34 18.30 -15.77 -20.26
C ASN A 34 19.01 -15.33 -18.99
N ILE A 35 18.62 -14.16 -18.46
CA ILE A 35 19.13 -13.66 -17.19
C ILE A 35 18.49 -14.55 -16.13
N GLU A 36 19.25 -15.51 -15.62
CA GLU A 36 18.88 -16.22 -14.40
C GLU A 36 18.77 -15.18 -13.28
N ILE A 37 17.54 -14.85 -12.89
CA ILE A 37 17.28 -13.93 -11.78
C ILE A 37 17.42 -14.76 -10.50
N PRO A 38 18.43 -14.51 -9.65
CA PRO A 38 18.55 -15.24 -8.39
C PRO A 38 17.36 -14.91 -7.50
N VAL A 39 16.71 -15.95 -6.97
CA VAL A 39 15.67 -15.80 -5.95
C VAL A 39 16.37 -15.43 -4.65
N GLU A 40 16.22 -14.17 -4.24
CA GLU A 40 16.72 -13.67 -2.98
C GLU A 40 15.71 -13.98 -1.88
N ILE A 41 16.01 -14.96 -1.03
CA ILE A 41 15.19 -15.32 0.12
C ILE A 41 15.69 -14.50 1.30
N VAL A 42 14.82 -13.67 1.89
CA VAL A 42 15.11 -13.04 3.18
C VAL A 42 14.99 -14.12 4.26
N SER A 43 16.13 -14.48 4.83
CA SER A 43 16.19 -15.51 5.88
C SER A 43 15.57 -15.02 7.20
N GLU A 44 15.24 -15.94 8.10
CA GLU A 44 14.74 -15.60 9.43
C GLU A 44 15.81 -14.85 10.24
N GLU A 45 17.07 -15.22 10.09
CA GLU A 45 18.21 -14.54 10.72
C GLU A 45 18.32 -13.09 10.24
N GLU A 46 18.19 -12.84 8.94
CA GLU A 46 18.18 -11.48 8.39
C GLU A 46 16.98 -10.67 8.90
N MET A 47 15.81 -11.31 9.03
CA MET A 47 14.62 -10.65 9.59
C MET A 47 14.86 -10.19 11.03
N VAL A 48 15.43 -11.06 11.87
CA VAL A 48 15.78 -10.75 13.25
C VAL A 48 16.83 -9.63 13.32
N LEU A 49 17.83 -9.64 12.44
CA LEU A 49 18.84 -8.57 12.38
C LEU A 49 18.21 -7.22 12.01
N ILE A 50 17.26 -7.20 11.08
CA ILE A 50 16.56 -5.97 10.69
C ILE A 50 15.66 -5.50 11.84
N GLU A 51 14.94 -6.40 12.51
CA GLU A 51 14.10 -6.06 13.67
C GLU A 51 14.92 -5.51 14.84
N ALA A 52 16.07 -6.13 15.15
CA ALA A 52 16.98 -5.66 16.19
C ALA A 52 17.54 -4.27 15.86
N ALA A 53 17.91 -4.03 14.59
CA ALA A 53 18.36 -2.72 14.13
C ALA A 53 17.24 -1.66 14.23
N LEU A 54 16.01 -2.01 13.84
CA LEU A 54 14.86 -1.11 13.94
C LEU A 54 14.54 -0.78 15.40
N SER A 55 14.54 -1.77 16.29
CA SER A 55 14.34 -1.60 17.73
C SER A 55 15.43 -0.73 18.37
N ALA A 56 16.68 -0.89 17.96
CA ALA A 56 17.77 -0.04 18.43
C ALA A 56 17.60 1.41 17.93
N ALA A 57 17.16 1.62 16.69
CA ALA A 57 16.93 2.94 16.13
C ALA A 57 15.76 3.67 16.80
N THR A 58 14.66 2.97 17.12
CA THR A 58 13.50 3.55 17.84
C THR A 58 13.83 3.87 19.29
N ALA A 59 14.63 3.04 19.97
CA ALA A 59 15.16 3.35 21.30
C ALA A 59 16.07 4.59 21.27
N ALA A 60 16.94 4.71 20.26
CA ALA A 60 17.78 5.89 20.06
C ALA A 60 16.96 7.16 19.74
N ALA A 61 15.89 7.05 18.94
CA ALA A 61 14.99 8.16 18.64
C ALA A 61 14.19 8.63 19.87
N SER A 62 13.69 7.68 20.69
CA SER A 62 12.97 7.98 21.94
C SER A 62 13.86 8.66 22.98
N SER A 63 15.18 8.39 22.95
CA SER A 63 16.17 9.08 23.79
C SER A 63 16.57 10.48 23.31
N ARG A 64 16.20 10.87 22.08
CA ARG A 64 16.50 12.18 21.47
C ARG A 64 15.27 13.10 21.44
N VAL A 65 14.64 13.32 22.59
CA VAL A 65 13.91 14.58 22.81
C VAL A 65 14.89 15.54 23.47
N PRO A 66 15.52 16.47 22.72
CA PRO A 66 16.20 17.58 23.37
C PRO A 66 15.08 18.46 23.93
N SER A 67 14.99 18.55 25.25
CA SER A 67 14.37 19.70 25.90
C SER A 67 15.27 20.91 25.63
N ARG A 68 15.24 21.42 24.39
CA ARG A 68 15.96 22.62 23.98
C ARG A 68 15.07 23.81 24.30
N SER A 69 15.15 24.27 25.54
CA SER A 69 14.89 25.66 25.86
C SER A 69 15.85 26.52 25.05
N TRP A 70 15.30 27.32 24.13
CA TRP A 70 16.06 28.33 23.41
C TRP A 70 16.34 29.49 24.38
N ALA A 71 17.30 29.31 25.29
CA ALA A 71 17.86 30.44 26.02
C ALA A 71 18.76 31.20 25.03
N ALA A 72 18.25 32.34 24.58
CA ALA A 72 18.94 33.25 23.69
C ALA A 72 20.30 33.66 24.27
N LEU A 73 21.32 33.60 23.42
CA LEU A 73 22.57 34.33 23.60
C LEU A 73 22.26 35.83 23.49
N SER A 74 22.10 36.51 24.61
CA SER A 74 22.08 37.97 24.68
C SER A 74 22.80 38.48 25.93
N HIS A 75 24.07 38.80 25.71
CA HIS A 75 24.81 39.92 26.30
C HIS A 75 24.56 40.28 27.78
N CYS A 76 25.49 39.86 28.63
CA CYS A 76 25.76 40.54 29.91
C CYS A 76 26.25 41.97 29.67
N ARG A 77 25.43 42.98 30.01
CA ARG A 77 25.92 44.32 30.35
C ARG A 77 25.59 44.64 31.81
N ARG A 78 26.65 44.91 32.57
CA ARG A 78 26.67 45.13 34.01
C ARG A 78 26.00 46.46 34.39
N HIS A 79 25.38 46.44 35.57
CA HIS A 79 24.81 47.54 36.34
C HIS A 79 25.78 48.71 36.63
N THR A 80 25.24 49.92 36.73
CA THR A 80 25.65 50.96 37.72
C THR A 80 24.51 51.95 38.05
N THR A 81 24.12 51.99 39.34
CA THR A 81 23.69 53.14 40.22
C THR A 81 22.58 54.13 39.77
N SER A 82 21.38 54.19 40.38
CA SER A 82 20.92 54.85 41.66
C SER A 82 20.06 56.13 41.39
N PRO A 83 19.31 56.77 42.34
CA PRO A 83 17.85 56.58 42.54
C PRO A 83 17.02 57.90 42.58
N ARG A 84 15.67 57.85 42.44
CA ARG A 84 14.69 58.70 43.19
C ARG A 84 13.20 58.50 42.81
N SER A 85 12.40 58.21 43.84
CA SER A 85 11.08 58.78 44.22
C SER A 85 9.83 58.67 43.31
N MET A 86 8.91 57.77 43.73
CA MET A 86 7.45 57.90 43.99
C MET A 86 6.44 58.34 42.88
N PRO A 87 5.15 57.96 43.02
CA PRO A 87 4.36 57.36 41.95
C PRO A 87 3.44 58.35 41.24
N SER A 88 3.15 58.13 39.96
CA SER A 88 1.96 58.70 39.35
C SER A 88 1.22 57.66 38.50
N LEU A 89 -0.07 57.63 38.79
CA LEU A 89 -1.13 56.89 38.16
C LEU A 89 -1.34 57.47 36.75
N LEU A 90 -1.06 56.71 35.69
CA LEU A 90 -1.56 57.01 34.34
C LEU A 90 -1.66 55.72 33.53
N SER A 91 -2.90 55.43 33.15
CA SER A 91 -3.32 54.48 32.12
C SER A 91 -2.37 54.49 30.92
N GLN A 92 -1.61 53.41 30.76
CA GLN A 92 -1.15 52.97 29.45
C GLN A 92 -1.42 51.47 29.37
N SER A 93 -2.42 51.13 28.58
CA SER A 93 -2.61 49.80 28.01
C SER A 93 -1.27 49.32 27.46
N GLN A 94 -0.60 48.42 28.19
CA GLN A 94 0.52 47.67 27.64
C GLN A 94 -0.01 46.96 26.39
N PRO A 95 0.65 47.10 25.22
CA PRO A 95 0.34 46.23 24.11
C PRO A 95 0.64 44.81 24.59
N SER A 96 -0.40 43.98 24.70
CA SER A 96 -0.24 42.55 24.91
C SER A 96 0.76 42.05 23.87
N ASP A 97 1.84 41.43 24.35
CA ASP A 97 2.83 40.79 23.50
C ASP A 97 2.11 39.89 22.49
N ILE A 98 2.35 40.11 21.20
CA ILE A 98 1.73 39.35 20.11
C ILE A 98 2.08 37.86 20.23
N GLU A 99 3.17 37.51 20.95
CA GLU A 99 3.55 36.12 21.19
C GLU A 99 2.58 35.33 22.09
N ASP A 100 1.71 35.99 22.87
CA ASP A 100 0.72 35.31 23.72
C ASP A 100 -0.65 35.13 23.03
N SER A 101 -0.84 35.70 21.84
CA SER A 101 -2.07 35.52 21.06
C SER A 101 -1.94 34.33 20.10
N ALA A 102 -2.55 33.21 20.53
CA ALA A 102 -2.72 31.95 19.84
C ALA A 102 -1.49 31.02 19.84
N LYS A 103 -1.30 30.28 20.95
CA LYS A 103 -0.73 28.93 20.86
C LYS A 103 -1.55 28.16 19.82
N PRO A 104 -0.97 27.78 18.66
CA PRO A 104 -1.73 27.02 17.67
C PRO A 104 -2.27 25.77 18.36
N LEU A 105 -3.56 25.50 18.20
CA LEU A 105 -4.14 24.21 18.59
C LEU A 105 -3.20 23.11 18.09
N PRO A 106 -2.84 22.11 18.94
CA PRO A 106 -1.86 21.11 18.56
C PRO A 106 -2.29 20.49 17.23
N LYS A 107 -1.45 20.66 16.20
CA LYS A 107 -1.73 20.12 14.86
C LYS A 107 -1.96 18.62 15.04
N ARG A 108 -3.12 18.13 14.57
CA ARG A 108 -3.42 16.70 14.61
C ARG A 108 -2.33 15.96 13.85
N SER A 109 -1.93 14.77 14.32
CA SER A 109 -0.97 13.97 13.58
C SER A 109 -1.53 13.57 12.22
N LEU A 110 -0.67 13.41 11.22
CA LEU A 110 -1.07 12.98 9.87
C LEU A 110 -1.83 11.65 9.90
N PHE A 111 -1.44 10.74 10.80
CA PHE A 111 -2.19 9.51 11.03
C PHE A 111 -3.64 9.80 11.45
N ARG A 112 -3.84 10.67 12.46
CA ARG A 112 -5.18 10.99 12.96
C ARG A 112 -6.04 11.68 11.90
N GLU A 113 -5.43 12.49 11.06
CA GLU A 113 -6.11 13.23 10.00
C GLU A 113 -6.49 12.32 8.82
N PHE A 114 -5.55 11.51 8.33
CA PHE A 114 -5.70 10.80 7.06
C PHE A 114 -5.97 9.30 7.18
N ARG A 115 -5.76 8.68 8.36
CA ARG A 115 -5.77 7.22 8.53
C ARG A 115 -6.55 6.71 9.75
N ALA A 116 -7.00 7.57 10.66
CA ALA A 116 -7.72 7.21 11.89
C ALA A 116 -8.92 6.28 11.72
N ARG A 117 -9.59 6.29 10.57
CA ARG A 117 -10.77 5.44 10.29
C ARG A 117 -10.51 4.35 9.25
N ARG A 118 -9.33 4.36 8.62
CA ARG A 118 -9.00 3.47 7.50
C ARG A 118 -7.89 2.47 7.83
N GLY A 119 -7.14 2.72 8.91
CA GLY A 119 -5.90 1.99 9.20
C GLY A 119 -4.77 2.44 8.29
N LEU A 120 -3.54 2.04 8.64
CA LEU A 120 -2.38 2.13 7.76
C LEU A 120 -2.47 1.04 6.69
N THR A 121 -1.92 1.34 5.52
CA THR A 121 -1.61 0.32 4.50
C THR A 121 -0.12 -0.01 4.56
N VAL A 122 0.28 -1.21 4.13
CA VAL A 122 1.71 -1.54 4.00
C VAL A 122 2.42 -0.52 3.11
N THR A 123 1.76 -0.01 2.06
CA THR A 123 2.26 1.09 1.24
C THR A 123 2.49 2.39 2.03
N ASP A 124 1.70 2.69 3.07
CA ASP A 124 1.93 3.88 3.89
C ASP A 124 3.26 3.77 4.67
N ILE A 125 3.66 2.55 5.08
CA ILE A 125 4.93 2.27 5.76
C ILE A 125 6.08 2.25 4.73
N THR A 126 5.91 1.54 3.61
CA THR A 126 7.00 1.42 2.64
C THR A 126 7.26 2.74 1.93
N ALA A 127 6.26 3.61 1.73
CA ALA A 127 6.46 4.92 1.14
C ALA A 127 7.33 5.86 2.00
N THR A 128 7.44 5.63 3.31
CA THR A 128 8.29 6.45 4.19
C THR A 128 9.76 6.02 4.17
N GLU A 129 10.07 4.82 3.68
CA GLU A 129 11.44 4.27 3.72
C GLU A 129 12.44 5.11 2.91
N TRP A 130 12.03 5.64 1.76
CA TRP A 130 12.89 6.51 0.95
C TRP A 130 12.86 7.97 1.43
N CYS A 131 11.67 8.51 1.68
CA CYS A 131 11.50 9.91 2.07
C CYS A 131 10.17 10.14 2.80
N GLU A 132 10.24 10.34 4.12
CA GLU A 132 9.08 10.67 4.95
C GLU A 132 8.37 11.96 4.48
N LYS A 133 9.14 12.95 4.02
CA LYS A 133 8.58 14.21 3.51
C LYS A 133 7.74 13.99 2.26
N GLN A 134 8.12 13.05 1.39
CA GLN A 134 7.32 12.69 0.22
C GLN A 134 5.95 12.14 0.63
N MET A 135 5.90 11.31 1.68
CA MET A 135 4.66 10.78 2.22
C MET A 135 3.77 11.90 2.79
N GLU A 136 4.34 12.83 3.56
CA GLU A 136 3.61 14.02 4.03
C GLU A 136 3.02 14.83 2.86
N TYR A 137 3.82 15.13 1.83
CA TYR A 137 3.33 15.83 0.64
C TYR A 137 2.22 15.05 -0.08
N ALA A 138 2.35 13.72 -0.21
CA ALA A 138 1.33 12.88 -0.83
C ALA A 138 0.00 12.90 -0.06
N LEU A 139 0.05 12.99 1.29
CA LEU A 139 -1.14 13.13 2.13
C LEU A 139 -1.78 14.51 1.99
N LEU A 140 -0.97 15.57 2.05
CA LEU A 140 -1.46 16.96 2.08
C LEU A 140 -1.83 17.52 0.70
N ARG A 141 -1.13 17.09 -0.36
CA ARG A 141 -1.24 17.63 -1.73
C ARG A 141 -1.76 16.61 -2.74
N GLY A 142 -1.96 15.37 -2.31
CA GLY A 142 -2.36 14.27 -3.18
C GLY A 142 -1.19 13.55 -3.82
N LYS A 143 -1.47 12.34 -4.32
CA LYS A 143 -0.47 11.50 -4.99
C LYS A 143 -0.19 12.03 -6.42
N PRO A 144 1.06 11.91 -6.90
CA PRO A 144 1.36 12.13 -8.31
C PRO A 144 0.50 11.24 -9.21
N LYS A 145 0.28 11.67 -10.46
CA LYS A 145 -0.36 10.84 -11.48
C LYS A 145 0.48 9.57 -11.70
N ARG A 146 -0.20 8.45 -11.94
CA ARG A 146 0.45 7.19 -12.25
C ARG A 146 1.21 7.31 -13.57
N THR A 147 2.43 6.80 -13.60
CA THR A 147 3.23 6.73 -14.82
C THR A 147 2.81 5.54 -15.66
N GLU A 148 3.14 5.54 -16.95
CA GLU A 148 2.92 4.38 -17.85
C GLU A 148 3.56 3.10 -17.30
N ALA A 149 4.75 3.22 -16.70
CA ALA A 149 5.42 2.09 -16.04
C ALA A 149 4.60 1.54 -14.87
N MET A 150 3.99 2.42 -14.05
CA MET A 150 3.13 1.99 -12.95
C MET A 150 1.80 1.39 -13.42
N ILE A 151 1.27 1.83 -14.57
CA ILE A 151 0.06 1.27 -15.17
C ILE A 151 0.37 -0.12 -15.74
N ALA A 152 1.43 -0.24 -16.53
CA ALA A 152 1.92 -1.51 -17.05
C ALA A 152 2.23 -2.51 -15.93
N GLY A 153 2.83 -2.04 -14.84
CA GLY A 153 3.06 -2.83 -13.63
C GLY A 153 1.76 -3.40 -13.08
N SER A 154 0.77 -2.57 -12.78
CA SER A 154 -0.52 -3.06 -12.28
C SER A 154 -1.25 -3.98 -13.26
N ASN A 155 -1.19 -3.71 -14.57
CA ASN A 155 -1.78 -4.61 -15.56
C ASN A 155 -1.13 -6.00 -15.53
N ARG A 156 0.18 -6.07 -15.22
CA ARG A 156 0.86 -7.35 -15.05
C ARG A 156 0.41 -8.10 -13.80
N HIS A 157 0.21 -7.42 -12.67
CA HIS A 157 -0.40 -8.06 -11.49
C HIS A 157 -1.80 -8.60 -11.81
N VAL A 158 -2.59 -7.80 -12.52
CA VAL A 158 -3.95 -8.18 -12.94
C VAL A 158 -3.92 -9.46 -13.77
N GLN A 159 -3.05 -9.53 -14.77
CA GLN A 159 -2.86 -10.72 -15.62
C GLN A 159 -2.43 -11.94 -14.80
N LEU A 160 -1.46 -11.77 -13.92
CA LEU A 160 -0.95 -12.86 -13.09
C LEU A 160 -1.99 -13.37 -12.10
N GLU A 161 -2.85 -12.50 -11.56
CA GLU A 161 -4.00 -12.89 -10.75
C GLU A 161 -4.99 -13.72 -11.57
N ASP A 162 -5.33 -13.28 -12.80
CA ASP A 162 -6.25 -13.99 -13.70
C ASP A 162 -5.75 -15.37 -14.16
N GLU A 163 -4.44 -15.62 -14.09
CA GLU A 163 -3.84 -16.94 -14.33
C GLU A 163 -4.15 -17.96 -13.22
N VAL A 164 -4.49 -17.47 -12.01
CA VAL A 164 -4.66 -18.29 -10.79
C VAL A 164 -6.07 -18.22 -10.24
N VAL A 165 -6.74 -17.05 -10.29
CA VAL A 165 -8.02 -16.79 -9.65
C VAL A 165 -9.01 -16.25 -10.67
N GLU A 166 -10.21 -16.83 -10.71
CA GLU A 166 -11.33 -16.27 -11.48
C GLU A 166 -11.96 -15.10 -10.72
N ARG A 167 -12.01 -13.92 -11.35
CA ARG A 167 -12.66 -12.75 -10.76
C ARG A 167 -14.18 -12.80 -10.94
N ILE A 168 -14.87 -12.67 -9.82
CA ILE A 168 -16.34 -12.59 -9.79
C ILE A 168 -16.73 -11.18 -9.34
N GLU A 169 -17.54 -10.50 -10.15
CA GLU A 169 -18.05 -9.17 -9.82
C GLU A 169 -19.21 -9.28 -8.81
N ILE A 170 -19.01 -8.69 -7.62
CA ILE A 170 -20.01 -8.66 -6.55
C ILE A 170 -20.42 -7.21 -6.29
N GLN A 171 -21.72 -6.94 -6.36
CA GLN A 171 -22.25 -5.61 -6.06
C GLN A 171 -22.32 -5.39 -4.54
N THR A 172 -21.51 -4.47 -4.02
CA THR A 172 -21.51 -4.09 -2.61
C THR A 172 -22.34 -2.83 -2.37
N LYS A 173 -23.29 -2.86 -1.42
CA LYS A 173 -24.18 -1.72 -1.12
C LYS A 173 -23.81 -0.98 0.17
N SER A 174 -23.11 -1.66 1.08
CA SER A 174 -22.72 -1.11 2.39
C SER A 174 -21.22 -1.24 2.64
N ILE A 175 -20.73 -0.59 3.70
CA ILE A 175 -19.34 -0.77 4.14
C ILE A 175 -19.14 -2.18 4.71
N GLU A 176 -20.18 -2.75 5.31
CA GLU A 176 -20.20 -4.11 5.82
C GLU A 176 -20.10 -5.12 4.67
N ASP A 177 -20.80 -4.91 3.55
CA ASP A 177 -20.64 -5.73 2.33
C ASP A 177 -19.19 -5.69 1.84
N LEU A 178 -18.58 -4.50 1.79
CA LEU A 178 -17.20 -4.34 1.34
C LEU A 178 -16.20 -5.08 2.25
N TRP A 179 -16.45 -5.08 3.56
CA TRP A 179 -15.63 -5.85 4.50
C TRP A 179 -15.90 -7.35 4.39
N ALA A 180 -17.16 -7.77 4.25
CA ALA A 180 -17.51 -9.17 4.04
C ALA A 180 -16.81 -9.73 2.80
N VAL A 181 -16.84 -9.03 1.67
CA VAL A 181 -16.12 -9.44 0.45
C VAL A 181 -14.62 -9.55 0.71
N LYS A 182 -14.00 -8.64 1.46
CA LYS A 182 -12.55 -8.76 1.80
C LYS A 182 -12.23 -10.00 2.64
N PHE A 183 -13.07 -10.33 3.62
CA PHE A 183 -12.87 -11.53 4.43
C PHE A 183 -13.14 -12.80 3.61
N LEU A 184 -14.14 -12.78 2.73
CA LEU A 184 -14.38 -13.88 1.80
C LEU A 184 -13.19 -14.08 0.86
N ASN A 185 -12.62 -13.02 0.30
CA ASN A 185 -11.42 -13.10 -0.53
C ASN A 185 -10.23 -13.70 0.25
N PHE A 186 -10.06 -13.36 1.52
CA PHE A 186 -9.05 -13.99 2.38
C PHE A 186 -9.33 -15.49 2.57
N ILE A 187 -10.56 -15.88 2.91
CA ILE A 187 -10.94 -17.29 3.11
C ILE A 187 -10.75 -18.10 1.82
N VAL A 188 -11.21 -17.56 0.69
CA VAL A 188 -11.06 -18.19 -0.63
C VAL A 188 -9.60 -18.34 -0.98
N GLY A 189 -8.78 -17.29 -0.80
CA GLY A 189 -7.35 -17.34 -1.09
C GLY A 189 -6.59 -18.31 -0.18
N VAL A 190 -6.94 -18.40 1.11
CA VAL A 190 -6.36 -19.41 2.02
C VAL A 190 -6.76 -20.83 1.61
N ASN A 191 -8.02 -21.06 1.25
CA ASN A 191 -8.46 -22.36 0.75
C ASN A 191 -7.72 -22.73 -0.54
N GLN A 192 -7.60 -21.78 -1.47
CA GLN A 192 -6.84 -21.98 -2.70
C GLN A 192 -5.39 -22.34 -2.40
N LEU A 193 -4.73 -21.61 -1.49
CA LEU A 193 -3.37 -21.93 -1.05
C LEU A 193 -3.25 -23.36 -0.48
N LEU A 194 -4.24 -23.82 0.29
CA LEU A 194 -4.25 -25.17 0.86
C LEU A 194 -4.47 -26.28 -0.17
N PHE A 195 -5.31 -26.06 -1.18
CA PHE A 195 -5.67 -27.08 -2.17
C PHE A 195 -4.78 -27.08 -3.41
N GLU A 196 -4.39 -25.89 -3.90
CA GLU A 196 -3.62 -25.69 -5.13
C GLU A 196 -2.14 -25.39 -4.85
N GLY A 197 -1.80 -25.06 -3.60
CA GLY A 197 -0.44 -24.73 -3.19
C GLY A 197 0.00 -23.30 -3.55
N VAL A 198 -0.87 -22.49 -4.15
CA VAL A 198 -0.59 -21.11 -4.53
C VAL A 198 -1.85 -20.25 -4.40
N THR A 199 -1.70 -18.98 -4.05
CA THR A 199 -2.75 -17.96 -4.19
C THR A 199 -2.13 -16.61 -4.50
N ARG A 200 -2.89 -15.70 -5.11
CA ARG A 200 -2.45 -14.35 -5.48
C ARG A 200 -3.36 -13.27 -4.93
N GLU A 201 -2.80 -12.08 -4.77
CA GLU A 201 -3.51 -10.88 -4.31
C GLU A 201 -4.28 -11.12 -2.99
N LEU A 202 -3.65 -11.83 -2.04
CA LEU A 202 -4.28 -12.24 -0.79
C LEU A 202 -4.39 -11.03 0.18
N PRO A 203 -5.61 -10.58 0.54
CA PRO A 203 -5.76 -9.45 1.44
C PRO A 203 -5.46 -9.84 2.89
N VAL A 204 -4.59 -9.09 3.56
CA VAL A 204 -4.24 -9.30 4.97
C VAL A 204 -4.53 -8.07 5.81
N VAL A 205 -4.97 -8.27 7.05
CA VAL A 205 -5.24 -7.20 8.01
C VAL A 205 -4.87 -7.65 9.41
N GLY A 206 -4.24 -6.77 10.19
CA GLY A 206 -3.82 -7.07 11.56
C GLY A 206 -3.74 -5.82 12.42
N LEU A 207 -3.80 -6.02 13.73
CA LEU A 207 -3.56 -4.95 14.72
C LEU A 207 -2.10 -5.02 15.15
N VAL A 208 -1.30 -4.03 14.74
CA VAL A 208 0.15 -3.96 15.00
C VAL A 208 0.41 -2.75 15.90
N GLU A 209 0.97 -2.98 17.09
CA GLU A 209 1.26 -1.92 18.07
C GLU A 209 0.08 -0.96 18.34
N GLY A 210 -1.15 -1.49 18.33
CA GLY A 210 -2.37 -0.69 18.53
C GLY A 210 -2.86 0.08 17.30
N VAL A 211 -2.22 -0.10 16.14
CA VAL A 211 -2.62 0.48 14.85
C VAL A 211 -3.06 -0.61 13.90
N TRP A 212 -4.23 -0.44 13.27
CA TRP A 212 -4.68 -1.35 12.21
C TRP A 212 -3.81 -1.17 10.96
N LEU A 213 -3.17 -2.25 10.53
CA LEU A 213 -2.38 -2.33 9.32
C LEU A 213 -3.04 -3.32 8.35
N LYS A 214 -3.08 -2.98 7.07
CA LYS A 214 -3.61 -3.85 6.01
C LYS A 214 -2.74 -3.85 4.77
N GLY A 215 -2.79 -4.93 4.02
CA GLY A 215 -2.00 -5.14 2.82
C GLY A 215 -2.66 -6.13 1.87
N VAL A 216 -2.04 -6.29 0.72
CA VAL A 216 -2.39 -7.32 -0.27
C VAL A 216 -1.08 -7.99 -0.67
N ILE A 217 -0.97 -9.28 -0.42
CA ILE A 217 0.23 -10.06 -0.72
C ILE A 217 0.11 -10.54 -2.16
N ASP A 218 1.08 -10.18 -3.00
CA ASP A 218 1.01 -10.46 -4.44
C ASP A 218 0.88 -11.96 -4.73
N GLU A 219 1.66 -12.78 -4.01
CA GLU A 219 1.64 -14.22 -4.17
C GLU A 219 2.11 -14.94 -2.90
N VAL A 220 1.43 -16.04 -2.56
CA VAL A 220 1.78 -16.95 -1.48
C VAL A 220 1.89 -18.35 -2.05
N ARG A 221 2.97 -19.07 -1.74
CA ARG A 221 3.17 -20.45 -2.17
C ARG A 221 3.41 -21.38 -0.98
N MET A 222 2.80 -22.55 -1.01
CA MET A 222 3.21 -23.67 -0.17
C MET A 222 4.48 -24.29 -0.75
N PRO A 223 5.53 -24.52 0.05
CA PRO A 223 6.71 -25.22 -0.42
C PRO A 223 6.38 -26.69 -0.76
N ILE A 224 7.07 -27.25 -1.76
CA ILE A 224 6.87 -28.63 -2.23
C ILE A 224 7.41 -29.67 -1.21
N LYS A 225 8.31 -29.25 -0.32
CA LYS A 225 8.93 -30.10 0.72
C LYS A 225 8.23 -29.91 2.06
N GLU A 226 8.50 -30.80 3.02
CA GLU A 226 7.95 -30.90 4.40
C GLU A 226 7.95 -29.61 5.26
N ALA A 227 8.43 -28.48 4.75
CA ALA A 227 8.28 -27.19 5.40
C ALA A 227 6.81 -26.77 5.42
N LEU A 228 6.27 -26.47 6.60
CA LEU A 228 4.89 -26.01 6.77
C LEU A 228 4.72 -24.51 6.50
N ASN A 229 5.83 -23.77 6.37
CA ASN A 229 5.79 -22.32 6.27
C ASN A 229 5.63 -21.88 4.80
N PRO A 230 4.62 -21.06 4.48
CA PRO A 230 4.45 -20.54 3.14
C PRO A 230 5.54 -19.53 2.79
N VAL A 231 5.86 -19.46 1.49
CA VAL A 231 6.76 -18.47 0.91
C VAL A 231 5.93 -17.30 0.39
N LEU A 232 6.24 -16.10 0.90
CA LEU A 232 5.63 -14.85 0.47
C LEU A 232 6.47 -14.24 -0.65
N LEU A 233 5.82 -13.89 -1.75
CA LEU A 233 6.47 -13.40 -2.96
C LEU A 233 5.88 -12.05 -3.33
N ASP A 234 6.77 -11.10 -3.66
CA ASP A 234 6.44 -9.75 -4.11
C ASP A 234 6.97 -9.60 -5.55
N THR A 235 6.07 -9.39 -6.50
CA THR A 235 6.43 -9.30 -7.92
C THR A 235 6.60 -7.84 -8.30
N LYS A 236 7.80 -7.43 -8.72
CA LYS A 236 8.06 -6.06 -9.18
C LYS A 236 8.38 -6.02 -10.66
N THR A 237 7.67 -5.17 -11.40
CA THR A 237 7.95 -4.91 -12.81
C THR A 237 9.01 -3.83 -12.99
N ARG A 238 9.94 -4.02 -13.93
CA ARG A 238 10.96 -3.03 -14.29
C ARG A 238 11.01 -2.86 -15.79
N GLN A 239 11.32 -1.64 -16.24
CA GLN A 239 11.57 -1.36 -17.66
C GLN A 239 12.96 -1.83 -18.10
N MET A 240 13.94 -1.73 -17.20
CA MET A 240 15.32 -2.13 -17.46
C MET A 240 15.48 -3.63 -17.17
N GLY A 241 16.07 -4.36 -18.12
CA GLY A 241 16.40 -5.79 -17.97
C GLY A 241 17.60 -6.09 -17.07
N THR A 242 18.14 -5.10 -16.35
CA THR A 242 19.20 -5.30 -15.36
C THR A 242 18.61 -5.64 -13.99
N LEU A 243 19.41 -6.19 -13.07
CA LEU A 243 18.94 -6.36 -11.69
C LEU A 243 18.78 -5.00 -10.98
N PRO A 244 17.82 -4.87 -10.04
CA PRO A 244 17.69 -3.68 -9.22
C PRO A 244 18.90 -3.50 -8.29
N SER A 245 19.25 -2.24 -7.99
CA SER A 245 20.26 -1.95 -6.98
C SER A 245 19.75 -2.26 -5.58
N GLU A 246 20.65 -2.42 -4.61
CA GLU A 246 20.28 -2.66 -3.20
C GLU A 246 19.33 -1.58 -2.65
N ALA A 247 19.54 -0.32 -3.01
CA ALA A 247 18.63 0.76 -2.64
C ALA A 247 17.20 0.56 -3.18
N GLN A 248 17.07 0.03 -4.40
CA GLN A 248 15.76 -0.28 -4.99
C GLN A 248 15.10 -1.51 -4.36
N LYS A 249 15.90 -2.49 -3.90
CA LYS A 249 15.40 -3.69 -3.23
C LYS A 249 14.89 -3.43 -1.82
N ARG A 250 15.47 -2.48 -1.09
CA ARG A 250 15.10 -2.17 0.31
C ARG A 250 13.61 -1.96 0.52
N ASN A 251 12.95 -1.25 -0.41
CA ASN A 251 11.51 -1.01 -0.34
C ASN A 251 10.69 -2.31 -0.44
N ALA A 252 11.06 -3.19 -1.38
CA ALA A 252 10.43 -4.49 -1.56
C ALA A 252 10.70 -5.43 -0.37
N ARG A 253 11.93 -5.41 0.19
CA ARG A 253 12.24 -6.14 1.42
C ARG A 253 11.37 -5.68 2.58
N LEU A 254 11.25 -4.37 2.82
CA LEU A 254 10.39 -3.83 3.88
C LEU A 254 8.92 -4.20 3.66
N GLN A 255 8.46 -4.20 2.41
CA GLN A 255 7.11 -4.64 2.05
C GLN A 255 6.88 -6.11 2.44
N LEU A 256 7.79 -7.01 2.04
CA LEU A 256 7.74 -8.43 2.39
C LEU A 256 7.81 -8.67 3.89
N MET A 257 8.64 -7.90 4.62
CA MET A 257 8.70 -7.97 6.08
C MET A 257 7.36 -7.58 6.72
N CYS A 258 6.71 -6.51 6.25
CA CYS A 258 5.39 -6.12 6.74
C CYS A 258 4.35 -7.22 6.47
N TYR A 259 4.39 -7.86 5.30
CA TYR A 259 3.51 -8.96 4.97
C TYR A 259 3.77 -10.20 5.82
N LYS A 260 5.04 -10.57 6.03
CA LYS A 260 5.42 -11.68 6.92
C LYS A 260 4.94 -11.42 8.34
N TYR A 261 5.16 -10.22 8.88
CA TYR A 261 4.70 -9.86 10.21
C TYR A 261 3.17 -9.94 10.33
N LEU A 262 2.42 -9.45 9.33
CA LEU A 262 0.96 -9.60 9.31
C LEU A 262 0.53 -11.07 9.22
N TRP A 263 1.17 -11.86 8.37
CA TRP A 263 0.91 -13.28 8.20
C TRP A 263 1.14 -14.07 9.49
N ASP A 264 2.29 -13.87 10.14
CA ASP A 264 2.62 -14.54 11.40
C ASP A 264 1.62 -14.17 12.50
N ASN A 265 1.22 -12.91 12.59
CA ASN A 265 0.19 -12.50 13.54
C ASN A 265 -1.17 -13.13 13.26
N LEU A 266 -1.54 -13.32 11.98
CA LEU A 266 -2.79 -13.99 11.59
C LEU A 266 -2.78 -15.49 11.87
N THR A 267 -1.61 -16.13 11.78
CA THR A 267 -1.47 -17.58 12.07
C THR A 267 -1.37 -17.87 13.56
N LEU A 268 -0.77 -16.98 14.34
CA LEU A 268 -0.58 -17.14 15.78
C LEU A 268 -1.74 -16.62 16.62
N ASN A 269 -2.46 -15.58 16.15
CA ASN A 269 -3.46 -14.88 16.93
C ASN A 269 -4.78 -14.75 16.16
N SER A 270 -5.90 -14.82 16.88
CA SER A 270 -7.20 -14.45 16.33
C SER A 270 -7.32 -12.92 16.20
N ILE A 271 -7.96 -12.45 15.14
CA ILE A 271 -8.25 -11.02 14.96
C ILE A 271 -9.18 -10.54 16.09
N PRO A 272 -8.86 -9.43 16.79
CA PRO A 272 -9.70 -8.90 17.85
C PRO A 272 -10.98 -8.24 17.26
N LYS A 273 -12.02 -9.05 17.06
CA LYS A 273 -13.28 -8.67 16.37
C LYS A 273 -13.91 -7.39 16.91
N ASP A 274 -14.05 -7.26 18.22
CA ASP A 274 -14.69 -6.08 18.84
C ASP A 274 -13.92 -4.79 18.54
N ARG A 275 -12.58 -4.87 18.57
CA ARG A 275 -11.71 -3.75 18.21
C ARG A 275 -11.81 -3.43 16.73
N LEU A 276 -11.98 -4.44 15.88
CA LEU A 276 -12.12 -4.27 14.45
C LEU A 276 -13.45 -3.59 14.13
N PHE A 277 -14.57 -4.10 14.64
CA PHE A 277 -15.89 -3.51 14.44
C PHE A 277 -15.96 -2.07 14.97
N SER A 278 -15.45 -1.82 16.17
CA SER A 278 -15.44 -0.46 16.74
C SER A 278 -14.54 0.51 15.97
N TYR A 279 -13.34 0.10 15.58
CA TYR A 279 -12.40 0.96 14.85
C TYR A 279 -12.92 1.34 13.45
N PHE A 280 -13.44 0.37 12.71
CA PHE A 280 -13.98 0.59 11.36
C PHE A 280 -15.45 1.02 11.35
N ARG A 281 -16.09 1.14 12.53
CA ARG A 281 -17.49 1.55 12.73
C ARG A 281 -18.47 0.68 11.96
N LEU A 282 -18.24 -0.62 12.01
CA LEU A 282 -19.05 -1.64 11.37
C LEU A 282 -20.14 -2.11 12.32
N ASN A 283 -21.34 -2.33 11.81
CA ASN A 283 -22.42 -2.91 12.59
C ASN A 283 -22.36 -4.46 12.52
N PRO A 284 -22.11 -5.17 13.63
CA PRO A 284 -22.03 -6.63 13.63
C PRO A 284 -23.37 -7.34 13.36
N ASN A 285 -24.49 -6.62 13.46
CA ASN A 285 -25.84 -7.14 13.16
C ASN A 285 -26.36 -6.65 11.79
N HIS A 286 -25.49 -6.12 10.93
CA HIS A 286 -25.89 -5.70 9.61
C HIS A 286 -26.21 -6.91 8.73
N ILE A 287 -27.38 -6.88 8.09
CA ILE A 287 -27.77 -7.91 7.12
C ILE A 287 -27.08 -7.60 5.80
N LEU A 288 -26.21 -8.51 5.35
CA LEU A 288 -25.49 -8.40 4.09
C LEU A 288 -26.44 -8.40 2.90
N SER A 289 -26.03 -7.79 1.79
CA SER A 289 -26.83 -7.78 0.56
C SER A 289 -27.02 -9.17 -0.03
N LYS A 290 -28.09 -9.33 -0.83
CA LYS A 290 -28.42 -10.61 -1.50
C LYS A 290 -27.26 -11.12 -2.36
N ASP A 291 -26.54 -10.22 -3.03
CA ASP A 291 -25.44 -10.57 -3.92
C ASP A 291 -24.28 -11.19 -3.12
N VAL A 292 -23.93 -10.60 -1.97
CA VAL A 292 -22.94 -11.17 -1.04
C VAL A 292 -23.45 -12.50 -0.45
N GLY A 293 -24.72 -12.58 -0.06
CA GLY A 293 -25.32 -13.82 0.45
C GLY A 293 -25.33 -14.98 -0.56
N ASN A 294 -25.61 -14.68 -1.83
CA ASN A 294 -25.55 -15.66 -2.93
C ASN A 294 -24.12 -16.15 -3.15
N TYR A 295 -23.15 -15.23 -3.12
CA TYR A 295 -21.74 -15.58 -3.25
C TYR A 295 -21.28 -16.49 -2.11
N ILE A 296 -21.63 -16.18 -0.86
CA ILE A 296 -21.34 -17.04 0.29
C ILE A 296 -21.90 -18.44 0.10
N THR A 297 -23.15 -18.52 -0.38
CA THR A 297 -23.82 -19.80 -0.65
C THR A 297 -23.08 -20.61 -1.72
N SER A 298 -22.57 -19.95 -2.78
CA SER A 298 -21.77 -20.61 -3.81
C SER A 298 -20.44 -21.17 -3.29
N LEU A 299 -19.84 -20.53 -2.29
CA LEU A 299 -18.58 -20.97 -1.68
C LEU A 299 -18.74 -22.16 -0.71
N ARG A 300 -20.00 -22.60 -0.44
CA ARG A 300 -20.32 -23.69 0.49
C ARG A 300 -19.72 -23.52 1.89
N ILE A 301 -19.54 -22.27 2.33
CA ILE A 301 -19.03 -21.99 3.68
C ILE A 301 -20.14 -22.38 4.69
N PRO A 302 -19.86 -23.25 5.68
CA PRO A 302 -20.86 -23.73 6.62
C PRO A 302 -21.30 -22.62 7.59
N CYS A 303 -22.50 -22.08 7.36
CA CYS A 303 -23.14 -21.10 8.24
C CYS A 303 -23.90 -21.83 9.35
N LYS A 304 -23.68 -21.44 10.62
CA LYS A 304 -24.30 -22.12 11.77
C LYS A 304 -25.73 -21.66 12.06
N ASP A 305 -26.17 -20.55 11.47
CA ASP A 305 -27.46 -19.93 11.81
C ASP A 305 -28.61 -20.30 10.85
N PRO A 306 -29.79 -20.66 11.37
CA PRO A 306 -30.98 -20.99 10.57
C PRO A 306 -31.62 -19.78 9.88
N GLY A 307 -31.10 -18.56 10.09
CA GLY A 307 -31.54 -17.31 9.44
C GLY A 307 -30.83 -16.97 8.12
N GLY A 308 -29.93 -17.84 7.65
CA GLY A 308 -29.07 -17.61 6.47
C GLY A 308 -27.67 -17.12 6.85
N CYS A 309 -26.77 -17.04 5.88
CA CYS A 309 -25.37 -16.65 6.04
C CYS A 309 -25.14 -15.15 6.35
N THR A 310 -25.93 -14.56 7.24
CA THR A 310 -25.78 -13.15 7.64
C THR A 310 -24.60 -12.93 8.58
N ASP A 311 -24.13 -13.99 9.27
CA ASP A 311 -23.21 -13.88 10.39
C ASP A 311 -21.75 -14.26 10.06
N ILE A 312 -21.35 -14.27 8.79
CA ILE A 312 -19.95 -14.57 8.41
C ILE A 312 -18.94 -13.62 9.09
N LEU A 313 -19.30 -12.33 9.20
CA LEU A 313 -18.48 -11.34 9.90
C LEU A 313 -18.30 -11.68 11.38
N ARG A 314 -19.26 -12.36 12.01
CA ARG A 314 -19.19 -12.75 13.43
C ARG A 314 -18.53 -14.11 13.62
N GLN A 315 -18.78 -15.04 12.69
CA GLN A 315 -18.44 -16.45 12.81
C GLN A 315 -17.02 -16.77 12.33
N HIS A 316 -16.52 -16.06 11.30
CA HIS A 316 -15.26 -16.38 10.61
C HIS A 316 -14.18 -15.28 10.63
N MET A 317 -14.54 -14.06 11.02
CA MET A 317 -13.55 -13.13 11.61
C MET A 317 -13.38 -13.46 13.08
#